data_AF-A0A1H1NZ79-F1
#
_entry.id   AF-A0A1H1NZ79-F1
#
_cell.length_a   1.000
_cell.length_b   1.000
_cell.length_c   1.000
_cell.angle_alpha   90.00
_cell.angle_beta   90.00
_cell.angle_gamma   90.00
#
_symmetry.space_group_name_H-M   'P 1'
#
loop_
_entity.id
_entity.type
_entity.pdbx_description
1 polymer ?
#
loop_
_entity_poly.entity_id
_entity_poly.type
_entity_poly.pdbx_seq_one_letter_code
_entity_poly.pdbx_strand_id
1 'polypeptide(L)'
;MIIYGVAFLAFCTLVGIWIGELLGKLIGVPANVGGVGIAMLLLIGLGSYLYKSGWLKGKTEQGVEFWSAIYIPIVVAMAAQQNVYGALKGGPMAILAGTLAVVIAFALVPVLTRMGNKQQTPIAPAKTAG
;
A
#
# COMPACT_ATOMS: atom_id res chain seq x y z
N MET A 1 -20.81 -1.38 9.40
CA MET A 1 -20.30 -0.91 10.70
C MET A 1 -18.81 -0.87 10.51
N ILE A 2 -18.20 0.26 10.83
CA ILE A 2 -16.77 0.56 10.62
C ILE A 2 -15.89 -0.62 11.04
N ILE A 3 -16.24 -1.28 12.16
CA ILE A 3 -15.55 -2.45 12.73
C ILE A 3 -15.36 -3.59 11.72
N TYR A 4 -16.33 -3.89 10.84
CA TYR A 4 -16.18 -4.97 9.86
C TYR A 4 -15.16 -4.64 8.78
N GLY A 5 -15.13 -3.39 8.31
CA GLY A 5 -14.14 -2.94 7.33
C GLY A 5 -12.74 -2.89 7.92
N VAL A 6 -12.60 -2.40 9.16
CA VAL A 6 -11.32 -2.36 9.87
C VAL A 6 -10.83 -3.77 10.20
N ALA A 7 -11.70 -4.68 10.66
CA ALA A 7 -11.35 -6.07 10.95
C ALA A 7 -10.93 -6.83 9.67
N PHE A 8 -11.62 -6.60 8.56
CA PHE A 8 -11.26 -7.19 7.27
C PHE A 8 -9.89 -6.68 6.79
N LEU A 9 -9.65 -5.36 6.87
CA LEU A 9 -8.35 -4.77 6.54
C LEU A 9 -7.24 -5.35 7.43
N ALA A 10 -7.46 -5.41 8.75
CA ALA A 10 -6.50 -5.97 9.71
C ALA A 10 -6.21 -7.45 9.44
N PHE A 11 -7.23 -8.24 9.08
CA PHE A 11 -7.04 -9.63 8.68
C PHE A 11 -6.15 -9.73 7.43
N CYS A 12 -6.45 -8.94 6.39
CA CYS A 12 -5.67 -8.94 5.16
C CYS A 12 -4.21 -8.53 5.40
N THR A 13 -3.98 -7.51 6.24
CA THR A 13 -2.62 -7.04 6.56
C THR A 13 -1.84 -8.06 7.39
N LEU A 14 -2.44 -8.67 8.41
CA LEU A 14 -1.80 -9.71 9.22
C LEU A 14 -1.39 -10.92 8.37
N VAL A 15 -2.30 -11.41 7.52
CA VAL A 15 -2.01 -12.55 6.63
C VAL A 15 -0.93 -12.18 5.62
N GLY A 16 -1.02 -11.00 4.99
CA GLY A 16 -0.02 -10.56 4.02
C GLY A 16 1.38 -10.39 4.64
N ILE A 17 1.47 -9.79 5.83
CA ILE A 17 2.74 -9.65 6.57
C ILE A 17 3.30 -11.03 6.92
N TRP A 18 2.47 -11.94 7.43
CA TRP A 18 2.90 -13.31 7.76
C TRP A 18 3.46 -14.05 6.55
N ILE A 19 2.80 -13.95 5.39
CA ILE A 19 3.29 -14.52 4.12
C ILE A 19 4.61 -13.84 3.69
N GLY A 20 4.70 -12.51 3.81
CA GLY A 20 5.90 -11.76 3.46
C GLY A 20 7.12 -12.12 4.32
N GLU A 21 6.92 -12.41 5.60
CA GLU A 21 7.97 -12.94 6.48
C GLU A 21 8.38 -14.36 6.10
N LEU A 22 7.41 -15.22 5.77
CA LEU A 22 7.70 -16.58 5.33
C LEU A 22 8.51 -16.58 4.04
N LEU A 23 8.16 -15.71 3.08
CA LEU A 23 8.92 -15.51 1.85
C LEU A 23 10.33 -14.97 2.12
N GLY A 24 10.47 -14.02 3.06
CA GLY A 24 11.78 -13.52 3.48
C GLY A 24 12.67 -14.64 4.00
N LYS A 25 12.16 -15.49 4.88
CA LYS A 25 12.87 -16.67 5.39
C LYS A 25 13.24 -17.65 4.28
N LEU A 26 12.34 -17.90 3.33
CA LEU A 26 12.57 -18.82 2.22
C LEU A 26 13.66 -18.33 1.26
N ILE A 27 13.74 -17.03 1.03
CA ILE A 27 14.74 -16.37 0.17
C ILE A 27 16.05 -16.11 0.94
N GLY A 28 16.07 -16.31 2.26
CA GLY A 28 17.23 -16.07 3.13
C GLY A 28 17.46 -14.61 3.47
N VAL A 29 16.44 -13.76 3.34
CA VAL A 29 16.49 -12.33 3.67
C VAL A 29 15.90 -12.11 5.07
N PRO A 30 16.60 -11.46 6.01
CA PRO A 30 16.12 -11.20 7.36
C PRO A 30 15.13 -10.02 7.40
N ALA A 31 14.16 -9.99 6.49
CA ALA A 31 13.18 -8.92 6.37
C ALA A 31 11.87 -9.43 5.75
N ASN A 32 10.78 -8.69 5.99
CA ASN A 32 9.51 -8.94 5.33
C ASN A 32 9.61 -8.59 3.84
N VAL A 33 9.36 -9.57 2.97
CA VAL A 33 9.43 -9.39 1.52
C VAL A 33 8.02 -9.11 0.99
N GLY A 34 7.66 -7.84 0.91
CA GLY A 34 6.48 -7.38 0.17
C GLY A 34 5.12 -7.74 0.80
N GLY A 35 5.06 -8.07 2.10
CA GLY A 35 3.84 -8.48 2.78
C GLY A 35 2.68 -7.48 2.69
N VAL A 36 2.98 -6.18 2.59
CA VAL A 36 1.96 -5.14 2.35
C VAL A 36 1.34 -5.28 0.95
N GLY A 37 2.14 -5.57 -0.08
CA GLY A 37 1.62 -5.80 -1.43
C GLY A 37 0.79 -7.07 -1.51
N ILE A 38 1.20 -8.13 -0.81
CA ILE A 38 0.43 -9.37 -0.69
C ILE A 38 -0.91 -9.10 0.00
N ALA A 39 -0.90 -8.30 1.08
CA ALA A 39 -2.12 -7.87 1.75
C ALA A 39 -3.05 -7.08 0.82
N MET A 40 -2.51 -6.19 -0.02
CA MET A 40 -3.32 -5.43 -0.99
C MET A 40 -3.98 -6.35 -2.02
N LEU A 41 -3.25 -7.31 -2.59
CA LEU A 41 -3.82 -8.27 -3.55
C LEU A 41 -4.91 -9.12 -2.90
N LEU A 42 -4.66 -9.59 -1.67
CA LEU A 42 -5.60 -10.37 -0.88
C LEU A 42 -6.86 -9.55 -0.59
N LEU A 43 -6.72 -8.29 -0.19
CA LEU A 43 -7.82 -7.37 0.10
C LEU A 43 -8.67 -7.11 -1.15
N ILE A 44 -8.05 -6.86 -2.31
CA ILE A 44 -8.75 -6.66 -3.58
C ILE A 44 -9.49 -7.94 -3.99
N GLY A 45 -8.83 -9.10 -3.91
CA GLY A 45 -9.40 -10.39 -4.31
C GLY A 45 -10.57 -10.84 -3.43
N LEU A 46 -10.35 -10.94 -2.11
CA LEU A 46 -11.38 -11.33 -1.15
C LEU A 46 -12.46 -10.27 -1.02
N GLY A 47 -12.11 -8.98 -1.08
CA GLY A 47 -13.06 -7.88 -1.09
C GLY A 47 -14.01 -7.98 -2.27
N SER A 48 -13.49 -8.24 -3.48
CA SER A 48 -14.32 -8.43 -4.68
C SER A 48 -15.23 -9.66 -4.58
N TYR A 49 -14.75 -10.76 -4.00
CA TYR A 49 -15.53 -11.98 -3.83
C TYR A 49 -16.67 -11.81 -2.81
N LEU A 50 -16.37 -11.28 -1.62
CA LEU A 50 -17.38 -11.03 -0.59
C LEU A 50 -18.38 -9.93 -0.99
N TYR A 51 -17.97 -8.99 -1.84
CA TYR A 51 -18.88 -7.99 -2.42
C TYR A 51 -19.91 -8.64 -3.34
N LYS A 52 -19.47 -9.54 -4.24
CA LYS A 52 -20.37 -10.32 -5.12
C LYS A 52 -21.30 -11.25 -4.35
N SER A 53 -20.83 -11.84 -3.23
CA SER A 53 -21.64 -12.69 -2.35
C SER A 53 -22.67 -11.91 -1.51
N GLY A 54 -22.67 -10.57 -1.56
CA GLY A 54 -23.62 -9.72 -0.84
C GLY A 54 -23.29 -9.48 0.63
N TRP A 55 -22.21 -10.09 1.14
CA TRP A 55 -21.76 -9.95 2.54
C TRP A 55 -21.13 -8.58 2.84
N LEU A 56 -20.56 -7.89 1.83
CA LEU A 56 -19.92 -6.57 1.96
C LEU A 56 -20.77 -5.40 1.43
N LYS A 57 -22.11 -5.50 1.41
CA LYS A 57 -22.95 -4.39 0.93
C LYS A 57 -22.93 -3.18 1.88
N GLY A 58 -22.45 -2.03 1.38
CA GLY A 58 -22.64 -0.65 1.89
C GLY A 58 -21.95 -0.26 3.20
N LYS A 59 -21.46 -1.20 4.00
CA LYS A 59 -20.99 -0.95 5.38
C LYS A 59 -19.47 -1.02 5.57
N THR A 60 -18.74 -1.37 4.53
CA THR A 60 -17.28 -1.56 4.51
C THR A 60 -16.55 -0.31 3.99
N GLU A 61 -17.16 0.46 3.08
CA GLU A 61 -16.63 1.73 2.58
C GLU A 61 -16.35 2.72 3.71
N GLN A 62 -17.23 2.78 4.72
CA GLN A 62 -17.02 3.59 5.93
C GLN A 62 -15.75 3.18 6.73
N GLY A 63 -15.35 1.91 6.66
CA GLY A 63 -14.12 1.44 7.28
C GLY A 63 -12.88 1.91 6.51
N VAL A 64 -12.94 1.96 5.18
CA VAL A 64 -11.87 2.51 4.34
C VAL A 64 -11.76 4.01 4.55
N GLU A 65 -12.89 4.72 4.59
CA GLU A 65 -12.94 6.15 4.86
C GLU A 65 -12.35 6.50 6.24
N PHE A 66 -12.64 5.69 7.26
CA PHE A 66 -12.02 5.80 8.58
C PHE A 66 -10.47 5.69 8.52
N TRP A 67 -9.93 4.76 7.73
CA TRP A 67 -8.48 4.64 7.53
C TRP A 67 -7.89 5.81 6.73
N SER A 68 -8.60 6.32 5.72
CA SER A 68 -8.21 7.51 4.98
C SER A 68 -8.16 8.75 5.88
N ALA A 69 -9.10 8.90 6.82
CA ALA A 69 -9.09 9.96 7.81
C ALA A 69 -7.88 9.87 8.77
N ILE A 70 -7.39 8.65 9.05
CA ILE A 70 -6.23 8.40 9.93
C ILE A 70 -4.90 8.37 9.16
N TYR A 71 -4.92 8.47 7.82
CA TYR A 71 -3.71 8.36 6.99
C TYR A 71 -2.63 9.39 7.37
N ILE A 72 -3.02 10.65 7.61
CA ILE A 72 -2.06 11.71 7.96
C ILE A 72 -1.30 11.36 9.25
N PRO A 73 -1.95 11.06 10.40
CA PRO A 73 -1.26 10.59 11.59
C PRO A 73 -0.33 9.38 11.38
N ILE A 74 -0.74 8.40 10.57
CA ILE A 74 0.07 7.19 10.32
C ILE A 74 1.34 7.55 9.56
N VAL A 75 1.24 8.36 8.52
CA VAL A 75 2.40 8.80 7.74
C VAL A 75 3.34 9.64 8.61
N VAL A 76 2.80 10.51 9.46
CA VAL A 76 3.61 11.29 10.41
C VAL A 76 4.35 10.37 11.38
N ALA A 77 3.68 9.35 11.93
CA ALA A 77 4.32 8.36 12.80
C ALA A 77 5.43 7.57 12.08
N MET A 78 5.19 7.17 10.83
CA MET A 78 6.20 6.49 10.00
C MET A 78 7.39 7.38 9.68
N ALA A 79 7.16 8.67 9.43
CA ALA A 79 8.22 9.65 9.20
C ALA A 79 9.05 9.92 10.47
N ALA A 80 8.40 9.95 11.64
CA ALA A 80 9.07 10.16 12.93
C ALA A 80 10.01 9.02 13.32
N GLN A 81 9.78 7.80 12.81
CA GLN A 81 10.66 6.66 13.03
C GLN A 81 11.95 6.69 12.19
N GLN A 82 12.06 7.61 11.22
CA GLN A 82 13.23 7.68 10.35
C GLN A 82 14.45 8.30 11.07
N ASN A 83 15.63 7.70 10.89
CA ASN A 83 16.88 8.17 11.50
C ASN A 83 17.56 9.25 10.66
N VAL A 84 17.12 10.50 10.81
CA VAL A 84 17.66 11.66 10.08
C VAL A 84 19.13 11.90 10.41
N TYR A 85 19.53 11.72 11.67
CA TYR A 85 20.91 11.92 12.10
C TYR A 85 21.87 10.91 11.44
N GLY A 86 21.45 9.65 11.35
CA GLY A 86 22.18 8.61 10.60
C GLY A 86 22.30 8.95 9.11
N ALA A 87 21.23 9.47 8.50
CA ALA A 87 21.26 9.90 7.10
C ALA A 87 22.25 11.05 6.87
N LEU A 88 22.30 12.05 7.75
CA LEU A 88 23.25 13.16 7.67
C LEU A 88 24.70 12.71 7.90
N LYS A 89 24.93 11.78 8.83
CA LYS A 89 26.25 11.18 9.06
C LYS A 89 26.77 10.35 7.90
N GLY A 90 25.88 9.85 7.03
CA GLY A 90 26.26 9.17 5.79
C GLY A 90 26.99 10.07 4.78
N GLY A 91 27.07 11.38 5.05
CA GLY A 91 27.80 12.34 4.24
C GLY A 91 27.13 12.64 2.89
N PRO A 92 27.83 13.36 1.99
CA PRO A 92 27.28 13.77 0.70
C PRO A 92 26.80 12.61 -0.18
N MET A 93 27.42 11.44 -0.04
CA MET A 93 27.06 10.24 -0.79
C MET A 93 25.65 9.74 -0.48
N ALA A 94 25.19 9.84 0.77
CA ALA A 94 23.84 9.43 1.14
C ALA A 94 22.77 10.30 0.46
N ILE A 95 23.01 11.61 0.40
CA ILE A 95 22.11 12.57 -0.26
C ILE A 95 22.10 12.34 -1.77
N LEU A 96 23.27 12.16 -2.38
CA LEU A 96 23.38 11.88 -3.82
C LEU A 96 22.72 10.56 -4.20
N ALA A 97 22.97 9.49 -3.46
CA ALA A 97 22.37 8.18 -3.73
C ALA A 97 20.84 8.22 -3.58
N GLY A 98 20.32 8.85 -2.53
CA GLY A 98 18.88 9.00 -2.32
C GLY A 98 18.21 9.83 -3.41
N THR A 99 18.77 11.00 -3.74
CA THR A 99 18.21 11.88 -4.78
C THR A 99 18.28 11.25 -6.17
N LEU A 100 19.40 10.63 -6.54
CA LEU A 100 19.53 9.93 -7.82
C LEU A 100 18.55 8.76 -7.94
N ALA A 101 18.42 7.94 -6.89
CA ALA A 101 17.46 6.83 -6.89
C ALA A 101 16.02 7.34 -7.10
N VAL A 102 15.66 8.45 -6.45
CA VAL A 102 14.35 9.11 -6.64
C VAL A 102 14.19 9.61 -8.07
N VAL A 103 15.15 10.36 -8.61
CA VAL A 103 15.09 10.90 -9.98
C VAL A 103 14.95 9.78 -11.01
N ILE A 104 15.71 8.69 -10.87
CA ILE A 104 15.63 7.52 -11.76
C ILE A 104 14.25 6.86 -11.65
N ALA A 105 13.73 6.67 -10.43
CA ALA A 105 12.40 6.10 -10.23
C ALA A 105 11.30 6.95 -10.90
N PHE A 106 11.35 8.27 -10.75
CA PHE A 106 10.42 9.19 -11.42
C PHE A 106 10.58 9.16 -12.95
N ALA A 107 11.80 9.08 -13.46
CA ALA A 107 12.06 8.97 -14.90
C ALA A 107 11.55 7.65 -15.50
N LEU A 108 11.46 6.58 -14.70
CA LEU A 108 10.90 5.29 -15.13
C LEU A 108 9.36 5.29 -15.17
N VAL A 109 8.67 6.16 -14.44
CA VAL A 109 7.19 6.27 -14.49
C VAL A 109 6.67 6.50 -15.92
N PRO A 110 7.14 7.48 -16.72
CA PRO A 110 6.67 7.65 -18.10
C PRO A 110 7.03 6.47 -19.00
N VAL A 111 8.13 5.75 -18.74
CA VAL A 111 8.53 4.56 -19.51
C VAL A 111 7.55 3.41 -19.24
N LEU A 112 7.29 3.11 -17.97
CA LEU A 112 6.38 2.06 -17.56
C LEU A 112 4.93 2.35 -17.98
N THR A 113 4.49 3.60 -17.86
CA THR A 113 3.14 4.00 -18.32
C THR A 113 2.99 3.85 -19.83
N ARG A 114 4.00 4.19 -20.63
CA ARG A 114 3.97 3.94 -22.09
C ARG A 114 3.90 2.46 -22.44
N MET A 115 4.64 1.60 -21.72
CA MET A 115 4.58 0.15 -21.91
C MET A 115 3.22 -0.45 -21.53
N GLY A 116 2.58 0.10 -20.49
CA GLY A 116 1.27 -0.35 -20.00
C GLY A 116 0.07 0.22 -20.74
N ASN A 117 0.24 1.15 -21.68
CA ASN A 117 -0.87 1.89 -22.29
C ASN A 117 -1.59 1.13 -23.42
N LYS A 118 -2.08 -0.08 -23.13
CA LYS A 118 -3.21 -0.64 -23.86
C LYS A 118 -4.50 -0.14 -23.20
N GLN A 119 -4.97 1.03 -23.63
CA GLN A 119 -6.29 1.61 -23.40
C GLN A 119 -6.83 1.48 -21.96
N GLN A 120 -6.49 2.43 -21.10
CA GLN A 120 -7.31 2.70 -19.92
C GLN A 120 -8.57 3.45 -20.37
N THR A 121 -9.71 2.76 -20.43
CA THR A 121 -11.03 3.42 -20.48
C THR A 121 -11.15 4.28 -19.21
N PRO A 122 -11.46 5.59 -19.32
CA PRO A 122 -11.59 6.46 -18.17
C PRO A 122 -12.58 5.85 -17.16
N ILE A 123 -12.14 5.68 -15.91
CA ILE A 123 -13.02 5.32 -14.80
C ILE A 123 -13.97 6.50 -14.63
N ALA A 124 -15.21 6.34 -15.09
CA ALA A 124 -16.25 7.34 -14.92
C ALA A 124 -16.38 7.68 -13.43
N PRO A 125 -16.50 8.96 -13.05
CA PRO A 125 -16.61 9.35 -11.65
C PRO A 125 -17.83 8.66 -11.03
N ALA A 126 -17.62 8.04 -9.87
CA ALA A 126 -18.69 7.40 -9.11
C ALA A 126 -19.78 8.44 -8.84
N LYS A 127 -20.97 8.18 -9.36
CA LYS A 127 -22.15 9.03 -9.18
C LYS A 127 -22.39 9.21 -7.68
N THR A 128 -22.23 10.43 -7.19
CA THR A 128 -22.66 10.83 -5.85
C THR A 128 -24.16 10.55 -5.74
N ALA A 129 -24.53 9.51 -5.00
CA ALA A 129 -25.92 9.23 -4.69
C ALA A 129 -26.37 10.27 -3.65
N GLY A 130 -27.08 11.29 -4.13
CA GLY A 130 -27.96 12.13 -3.29
C GLY A 130 -29.27 11.43 -2.99
#